data_AF-A0A1B6NPR8-F1
#
_entry.id   AF-A0A1B6NPR8-F1
#
_cell.length_a   1.000
_cell.length_b   1.000
_cell.length_c   1.000
_cell.angle_alpha   90.00
_cell.angle_beta   90.00
_cell.angle_gamma   90.00
#
_symmetry.space_group_name_H-M   'P 1'
#
loop_
_entity.id
_entity.type
_entity.pdbx_description
1 polymer ?
#
loop_
_entity_poly.entity_id
_entity_poly.type
_entity_poly.pdbx_seq_one_letter_code
_entity_poly.pdbx_strand_id
1 'polypeptide(L)' 'MLGGGIVPGAAMLIGGSPGAGKSTLLLQVMCQMAKSETALYVTGEESLQQVAMRAKRLKPS' A
#
# COMPACT_ATOMS: atom_id res chain seq x y z
N MET A 1 14.51 -8.17 5.02
CA MET A 1 14.53 -7.42 3.74
C MET A 1 13.83 -8.26 2.69
N LEU A 2 13.04 -7.67 1.79
CA LEU A 2 12.24 -8.36 0.76
C LEU A 2 13.07 -9.10 -0.32
N GLY A 3 14.36 -9.33 -0.11
CA GLY A 3 15.21 -10.14 -0.98
C GLY A 3 15.31 -9.69 -2.45
N GLY A 4 14.88 -8.47 -2.79
CA GLY A 4 14.87 -7.95 -4.16
C GLY A 4 13.51 -7.46 -4.66
N GLY A 5 12.41 -7.68 -3.92
CA GLY A 5 11.09 -7.14 -4.29
C GLY A 5 9.92 -7.99 -3.84
N ILE A 6 8.75 -7.73 -4.40
CA ILE A 6 7.56 -8.56 -4.18
C ILE A 6 7.62 -9.71 -5.19
N VAL A 7 7.60 -10.95 -4.69
CA VAL A 7 7.58 -12.16 -5.52
C VAL A 7 6.16 -12.37 -6.05
N PRO A 8 5.95 -12.54 -7.38
CA PRO A 8 4.64 -12.84 -7.94
C PRO A 8 4.04 -14.13 -7.33
N GLY A 9 2.74 -14.11 -7.03
CA GLY A 9 2.02 -15.25 -6.44
C GLY A 9 2.29 -15.47 -4.95
N ALA A 10 3.11 -14.64 -4.30
CA ALA A 10 3.33 -14.71 -2.86
C ALA A 10 2.26 -13.95 -2.07
N ALA A 11 2.00 -14.41 -0.84
CA ALA A 11 1.25 -13.67 0.16
C ALA A 11 2.20 -13.08 1.21
N MET A 12 1.92 -11.87 1.68
CA MET A 12 2.74 -11.18 2.68
C MET A 12 1.84 -10.63 3.79
N LEU A 13 2.28 -10.83 5.05
CA LEU A 13 1.62 -10.27 6.21
C LEU A 13 2.47 -9.14 6.81
N ILE A 14 1.84 -8.00 7.10
CA ILE A 14 2.47 -6.88 7.79
C ILE A 14 1.84 -6.71 9.16
N GLY A 15 2.58 -7.11 10.20
CA GLY A 15 2.21 -6.92 11.60
C GLY A 15 2.73 -5.61 12.19
N GLY A 16 2.15 -5.20 13.32
CA GLY A 16 2.60 -4.04 14.09
C GLY A 16 1.48 -3.36 14.87
N SER A 17 1.83 -2.51 15.83
CA SER A 17 0.85 -1.80 16.69
C SER A 17 -0.11 -0.90 15.91
N PRO A 18 -1.31 -0.58 16.43
CA PRO A 18 -2.15 0.49 15.90
C PRO A 18 -1.35 1.79 15.77
N GLY A 19 -1.54 2.54 14.68
CA GLY A 19 -0.79 3.78 14.42
C GLY A 19 0.63 3.61 13.88
N ALA A 20 1.18 2.39 13.79
CA ALA A 20 2.55 2.14 13.28
C ALA A 20 2.76 2.44 11.77
N GLY A 21 1.77 3.00 11.07
CA GLY A 21 1.89 3.38 9.66
C GLY A 21 1.71 2.25 8.65
N LYS A 22 1.23 1.07 9.05
CA LYS A 22 1.03 -0.09 8.15
C LYS A 22 0.24 0.24 6.88
N SER A 23 -0.93 0.87 7.02
CA SER A 23 -1.76 1.27 5.87
C SER A 23 -1.09 2.34 5.01
N THR A 24 -0.27 3.22 5.61
CA THR A 24 0.51 4.21 4.86
C THR A 24 1.56 3.53 4.00
N LEU A 25 2.33 2.60 4.57
CA LEU A 25 3.34 1.84 3.85
C LEU A 25 2.71 1.01 2.72
N LEU A 26 1.62 0.29 3.01
CA LEU A 26 0.89 -0.48 1.98
C LEU A 26 0.39 0.44 0.85
N LEU A 27 -0.20 1.59 1.18
CA LEU A 27 -0.67 2.53 0.17
C LEU A 27 0.48 3.12 -0.67
N GLN A 28 1.64 3.40 -0.08
CA GLN A 28 2.85 3.82 -0.82
C GLN A 28 3.34 2.75 -1.78
N VAL A 29 3.43 1.49 -1.32
CA VAL A 29 3.82 0.35 -2.16
C VAL A 29 2.84 0.20 -3.32
N MET A 30 1.54 0.27 -3.04
CA MET A 30 0.50 0.17 -4.06
C MET A 30 0.58 1.31 -5.09
N CYS A 31 0.80 2.56 -4.66
CA CYS A 31 1.01 3.68 -5.58
C CYS A 31 2.24 3.48 -6.47
N GLN A 32 3.31 2.85 -5.97
CA GLN A 32 4.51 2.56 -6.76
C GLN A 32 4.27 1.39 -7.73
N MET A 33 3.60 0.32 -7.29
CA MET A 33 3.26 -0.82 -8.15
C MET A 33 2.31 -0.42 -9.28
N ALA A 34 1.35 0.46 -9.00
CA ALA A 34 0.38 0.96 -9.97
C ALA A 34 1.00 1.72 -11.16
N LYS A 35 2.30 2.04 -11.10
CA LYS A 35 3.03 2.67 -12.23
C LYS A 35 3.32 1.68 -13.37
N SER A 36 3.45 0.39 -13.07
CA SER A 36 3.82 -0.64 -14.04
C SER A 36 2.87 -1.85 -14.04
N GLU A 37 2.10 -2.05 -12.97
CA GLU A 37 1.21 -3.19 -12.79
C GLU A 37 -0.21 -2.75 -12.43
N THR A 38 -1.19 -3.59 -12.72
CA THR A 38 -2.56 -3.37 -12.20
C THR A 38 -2.58 -3.66 -10.69
N ALA A 39 -3.02 -2.68 -9.89
CA ALA A 39 -3.01 -2.78 -8.43
C ALA A 39 -4.41 -2.52 -7.84
N LEU A 40 -4.87 -3.37 -6.93
CA LEU A 40 -6.16 -3.25 -6.23
C LEU A 40 -5.95 -3.08 -4.72
N TYR A 41 -6.35 -1.93 -4.16
CA TYR A 41 -6.33 -1.69 -2.72
C TYR A 41 -7.72 -1.92 -2.13
N VAL A 42 -7.86 -2.93 -1.27
CA VAL A 42 -9.11 -3.29 -0.60
C VAL A 42 -9.03 -2.90 0.87
N THR A 43 -10.02 -2.17 1.37
CA THR A 43 -10.13 -1.79 2.79
C THR A 43 -11.60 -1.71 3.20
N GLY A 44 -11.88 -2.09 4.45
CA GLY A 44 -13.16 -1.86 5.12
C GLY A 44 -13.07 -0.88 6.31
N GLU A 45 -11.85 -0.47 6.69
CA GLU A 45 -11.58 0.36 7.86
C GLU A 45 -11.56 1.87 7.54
N GLU A 46 -11.46 2.23 6.26
CA GLU A 46 -11.29 3.62 5.81
C GLU A 46 -12.21 3.92 4.61
N SER A 47 -12.75 5.14 4.53
CA SER A 47 -13.56 5.57 3.38
C SER A 47 -12.72 5.82 2.12
N LEU A 48 -13.35 5.71 0.95
CA LEU A 48 -12.70 5.98 -0.34
C LEU A 48 -12.09 7.39 -0.40
N GLN A 49 -12.77 8.40 0.17
CA GLN A 49 -12.30 9.78 0.22
C GLN A 49 -11.01 9.90 1.05
N GLN A 50 -10.95 9.24 2.21
CA GLN A 50 -9.75 9.23 3.06
C GLN A 50 -8.56 8.55 2.34
N VAL A 51 -8.80 7.41 1.70
CA VAL A 51 -7.78 6.70 0.91
C VAL A 51 -7.28 7.58 -0.23
N ALA A 52 -8.18 8.22 -1.00
CA ALA A 52 -7.81 9.08 -2.13
C ALA A 52 -6.96 10.29 -1.71
N MET A 53 -7.31 10.95 -0.60
CA MET A 53 -6.53 12.07 -0.07
C MET A 53 -5.11 11.64 0.34
N ARG A 54 -4.98 10.48 1.00
CA ARG A 54 -3.67 9.95 1.38
C ARG A 54 -2.85 9.54 0.16
N ALA A 55 -3.45 8.83 -0.79
CA ALA A 55 -2.78 8.44 -2.02
C ALA A 55 -2.24 9.67 -2.77
N LYS A 56 -3.02 10.76 -2.87
CA LYS A 56 -2.55 12.03 -3.45
C LYS A 56 -1.29 12.59 -2.79
N ARG A 57 -1.20 12.53 -1.45
CA ARG A 57 -0.02 12.99 -0.69
C ARG A 57 1.20 12.08 -0.84
N LEU A 58 0.97 10.80 -1.13
CA LEU A 58 1.99 9.76 -1.16
C LEU A 58 2.48 9.44 -2.59
N LYS A 59 1.83 9.97 -3.63
CA LYS A 59 2.30 9.86 -5.01
C LYS A 59 3.70 10.46 -5.12
N PRO A 60 4.72 9.69 -5.51
CA PRO A 60 6.00 10.27 -5.90
C PRO A 60 5.78 11.04 -7.21
N SER A 61 6.30 12.26 -7.28
CA SER A 61 6.47 13.04 -8.51
C SER A 61 7.12 12.19 -9.62
#